data_AF-A0A945UUL7-F1
#
_entry.id   AF-A0A945UUL7-F1
#
_cell.length_a   1.000
_cell.length_b   1.000
_cell.length_c   1.000
_cell.angle_alpha   90.00
_cell.angle_beta   90.00
_cell.angle_gamma   90.00
#
_symmetry.space_group_name_H-M   'P 1'
#
loop_
_entity.id
_entity.type
_entity.pdbx_description
1 polymer ?
#
loop_
_entity_poly.entity_id
_entity_poly.type
_entity_poly.pdbx_seq_one_letter_code
_entity_poly.pdbx_strand_id
1 'polypeptide(L)'
;SLVGLIALPVALGMGLMATSSHPAAAVGFFVLAGLTGGSAGNVFSAVWAEMYGTSQLGAIKGLTGSLAVVCSAIDPAIAGGLLAAGISFETMLGGFALAFVLAALGASRATRASPP
;
A
#
# COMPACT_ATOMS: atom_id res chain seq x y z
N SER A 1 12.59 -8.44 -5.64
CA SER A 1 11.29 -8.48 -6.31
C SER A 1 10.77 -7.07 -6.46
N LEU A 2 10.14 -6.75 -7.59
CA LEU A 2 9.47 -5.46 -7.76
C LEU A 2 8.42 -5.22 -6.66
N VAL A 3 7.81 -6.28 -6.12
CA VAL A 3 6.69 -6.27 -5.16
C VAL A 3 6.96 -5.43 -3.92
N GLY A 4 8.14 -5.53 -3.30
CA GLY A 4 8.49 -4.71 -2.13
C GLY A 4 8.73 -3.24 -2.49
N LEU A 5 9.16 -2.95 -3.72
CA LEU A 5 9.46 -1.60 -4.18
C LEU A 5 8.20 -0.76 -4.40
N ILE A 6 7.06 -1.39 -4.69
CA ILE A 6 5.79 -0.72 -5.02
C ILE A 6 5.25 0.06 -3.81
N ALA A 7 5.45 -0.47 -2.59
CA ALA A 7 4.96 0.13 -1.35
C ALA A 7 5.86 1.24 -0.78
N LEU A 8 7.12 1.34 -1.24
CA LEU A 8 8.08 2.33 -0.75
C LEU A 8 7.72 3.78 -1.12
N PRO A 9 7.30 4.12 -2.36
CA PRO A 9 6.95 5.48 -2.73
C PRO A 9 5.82 6.06 -1.87
N VAL A 10 4.73 5.31 -1.67
CA VAL A 10 3.62 5.78 -0.82
C VAL A 10 4.04 5.94 0.65
N ALA A 11 4.89 5.06 1.18
CA ALA A 11 5.44 5.20 2.53
C ALA A 11 6.28 6.47 2.69
N LEU A 12 7.10 6.80 1.68
CA LEU A 12 7.85 8.05 1.63
C LEU A 12 6.92 9.26 1.55
N GLY A 13 5.87 9.19 0.75
CA GLY A 13 4.85 10.26 0.67
C GLY A 13 4.15 10.50 2.00
N MET A 14 3.79 9.44 2.72
CA MET A 14 3.19 9.54 4.05
C MET A 14 4.18 10.12 5.08
N GLY A 15 5.45 9.73 5.03
CA GLY A 15 6.50 10.31 5.89
C GLY A 15 6.74 11.80 5.62
N LEU A 16 6.67 12.22 4.34
CA LEU A 16 6.74 13.63 3.96
C LEU A 16 5.56 14.43 4.53
N MET A 17 4.33 13.92 4.41
CA MET A 17 3.14 14.55 4.99
C MET A 17 3.15 14.55 6.54
N ALA A 18 3.77 13.55 7.17
CA ALA A 18 3.87 13.49 8.63
C ALA A 18 4.85 14.53 9.21
N THR A 19 5.81 15.01 8.41
CA THR A 19 6.88 15.92 8.86
C THR A 19 6.77 17.33 8.30
N SER A 20 5.97 17.54 7.25
CA SER A 20 5.82 18.81 6.56
C SER A 20 4.35 19.23 6.47
N SER A 21 4.06 20.45 6.92
CA SER A 21 2.75 21.10 6.80
C SER A 21 2.58 21.93 5.52
N HIS A 22 3.57 21.91 4.62
CA HIS A 22 3.55 22.72 3.41
C HIS A 22 2.60 22.10 2.35
N PRO A 23 1.75 22.89 1.66
CA PRO A 23 0.83 22.37 0.62
C PRO A 23 1.52 21.57 -0.49
N ALA A 24 2.78 21.89 -0.78
CA ALA A 24 3.61 21.16 -1.74
C ALA A 24 3.86 19.69 -1.32
N ALA A 25 3.85 19.38 -0.02
CA ALA A 25 3.99 18.02 0.49
C ALA A 25 2.78 17.14 0.10
N ALA A 26 1.57 17.71 0.06
CA ALA A 26 0.39 17.01 -0.40
C ALA A 26 0.48 16.63 -1.88
N VAL A 27 0.99 17.55 -2.72
CA VAL A 27 1.25 17.27 -4.14
C VAL A 27 2.26 16.13 -4.28
N GLY A 28 3.36 16.18 -3.53
CA GLY A 28 4.35 15.09 -3.48
C GLY A 28 3.74 13.75 -3.07
N PHE A 29 2.91 13.74 -2.02
CA PHE A 29 2.19 12.54 -1.59
C PHE A 29 1.28 11.98 -2.70
N PHE A 30 0.46 12.81 -3.35
CA PHE A 30 -0.45 12.34 -4.40
C PHE A 30 0.30 11.80 -5.62
N VAL A 31 1.43 12.40 -6.00
CA VAL A 31 2.29 11.89 -7.07
C VAL A 31 2.84 10.51 -6.71
N LEU A 32 3.39 10.36 -5.50
CA LEU A 32 3.96 9.10 -5.03
C LEU A 32 2.89 8.01 -4.87
N ALA A 33 1.71 8.37 -4.34
CA ALA A 33 0.57 7.47 -4.23
C ALA A 33 0.07 7.03 -5.61
N GLY A 34 0.01 7.94 -6.59
CA GLY A 34 -0.34 7.64 -7.97
C GLY A 34 0.66 6.67 -8.64
N LEU A 35 1.96 6.86 -8.40
CA LEU A 35 3.00 5.95 -8.89
C LEU A 35 2.85 4.54 -8.30
N THR A 36 2.61 4.44 -6.99
CA THR A 36 2.34 3.16 -6.32
C THR A 36 1.07 2.49 -6.88
N GLY A 37 -0.04 3.22 -6.98
CA GLY A 37 -1.30 2.68 -7.48
C GLY A 37 -1.21 2.21 -8.94
N GLY A 38 -0.57 3.01 -9.81
CA GLY A 38 -0.41 2.69 -11.23
C GLY A 38 0.53 1.49 -11.47
N SER A 39 1.56 1.32 -10.64
CA SER A 39 2.48 0.18 -10.75
C SER A 39 1.94 -1.10 -10.11
N ALA A 40 1.18 -1.00 -9.01
CA ALA A 40 0.62 -2.15 -8.29
C ALA A 40 -0.26 -3.02 -9.20
N GLY A 41 -1.18 -2.42 -9.95
CA GLY A 41 -2.11 -3.16 -10.82
C GLY A 41 -1.39 -4.05 -11.85
N ASN A 42 -0.33 -3.53 -12.46
CA ASN A 42 0.44 -4.24 -13.48
C ASN A 42 1.31 -5.34 -12.86
N VAL A 43 2.05 -5.04 -11.80
CA VAL A 43 2.96 -6.00 -11.17
C VAL A 43 2.17 -7.15 -10.55
N PHE A 44 1.09 -6.87 -9.80
CA PHE A 44 0.29 -7.95 -9.22
C PHE A 44 -0.36 -8.80 -10.31
N SER A 45 -0.91 -8.20 -11.38
CA SER A 45 -1.50 -8.99 -12.46
C SER A 45 -0.48 -9.90 -13.17
N ALA A 46 0.77 -9.47 -13.31
CA ALA A 46 1.85 -10.29 -13.86
C ALA A 46 2.26 -11.41 -12.89
N VAL A 47 2.43 -11.10 -11.60
CA VAL A 47 2.81 -12.09 -10.57
C VAL A 47 1.75 -13.18 -10.42
N TRP A 48 0.46 -12.82 -10.42
CA TRP A 48 -0.62 -13.81 -10.37
C TRP A 48 -0.61 -14.72 -11.61
N ALA A 49 -0.32 -14.16 -12.79
CA ALA A 49 -0.20 -14.93 -14.02
C ALA A 49 0.97 -15.91 -13.98
N GLU A 50 2.11 -15.49 -13.43
CA GLU A 50 3.32 -16.29 -13.32
C GLU A 50 3.15 -17.44 -12.30
N MET A 51 2.57 -17.15 -11.12
CA MET A 51 2.43 -18.14 -10.05
C MET A 51 1.27 -19.12 -10.25
N TYR A 52 0.15 -18.68 -10.81
CA TYR A 52 -1.10 -19.46 -10.85
C TYR A 52 -1.58 -19.78 -12.28
N GLY A 53 -0.90 -19.27 -13.31
CA GLY A 53 -1.34 -19.38 -14.70
C GLY A 53 -2.61 -18.57 -14.99
N THR A 54 -3.00 -18.53 -16.27
CA THR A 54 -4.08 -17.65 -16.76
C THR A 54 -5.49 -18.17 -16.54
N SER A 55 -5.70 -19.45 -16.22
CA SER A 55 -7.06 -20.02 -16.17
C SER A 55 -7.85 -19.61 -14.93
N GLN A 56 -7.19 -19.32 -13.80
CA GLN A 56 -7.86 -18.94 -12.53
C GLN A 56 -7.72 -17.45 -12.18
N LEU A 57 -7.08 -16.65 -13.04
CA LEU A 57 -6.80 -15.23 -12.81
C LEU A 57 -8.07 -14.40 -12.57
N GLY A 58 -9.18 -14.75 -13.24
CA GLY A 58 -10.47 -14.09 -13.02
C GLY A 58 -11.00 -14.28 -11.60
N ALA A 59 -10.92 -15.49 -11.05
CA ALA A 59 -11.36 -15.80 -9.69
C ALA A 59 -10.49 -15.09 -8.64
N ILE A 60 -9.16 -15.08 -8.84
CA ILE A 60 -8.21 -14.39 -7.95
C ILE A 60 -8.48 -12.88 -7.94
N LYS A 61 -8.61 -12.26 -9.12
CA LYS A 61 -8.90 -10.82 -9.22
C LYS A 61 -10.25 -10.47 -8.59
N GLY A 62 -11.27 -11.32 -8.74
CA GLY A 62 -12.57 -11.16 -8.09
C GLY A 62 -12.47 -11.16 -6.57
N LEU A 63 -11.76 -12.13 -5.98
CA LEU A 63 -11.53 -12.21 -4.54
C LEU A 63 -10.70 -11.03 -4.02
N THR A 64 -9.65 -10.65 -4.75
CA THR A 64 -8.79 -9.53 -4.36
C THR A 64 -9.57 -8.22 -4.42
N GLY A 65 -10.46 -8.07 -5.40
CA GLY A 65 -11.35 -6.91 -5.53
C GLY A 65 -12.37 -6.81 -4.40
N SER A 66 -13.04 -7.92 -4.05
CA SER A 66 -13.99 -7.91 -2.92
C SER A 66 -13.29 -7.64 -1.58
N LEU A 67 -12.11 -8.22 -1.38
CA LEU A 67 -11.28 -7.94 -0.21
C LEU A 67 -10.85 -6.48 -0.15
N ALA A 68 -10.43 -5.89 -1.28
CA ALA A 68 -10.04 -4.48 -1.35
C ALA A 68 -11.19 -3.54 -0.93
N VAL A 69 -12.44 -3.86 -1.33
CA VAL A 69 -13.62 -3.09 -0.89
C VAL A 69 -13.81 -3.19 0.62
N VAL A 70 -13.74 -4.40 1.19
CA VAL A 70 -13.84 -4.60 2.65
C VAL A 70 -12.75 -3.84 3.39
N CYS A 71 -11.49 -3.94 2.94
CA CYS A 71 -10.37 -3.18 3.50
C CYS A 71 -10.61 -1.67 3.42
N SER A 72 -11.08 -1.16 2.28
CA SER A 72 -11.36 0.28 2.12
C SER A 72 -12.47 0.81 3.04
N ALA A 73 -13.36 -0.05 3.52
CA ALA A 73 -14.37 0.32 4.52
C ALA A 73 -13.79 0.28 5.95
N ILE A 74 -12.80 -0.58 6.19
CA ILE A 74 -12.09 -0.68 7.47
C ILE A 74 -11.15 0.53 7.65
N ASP A 75 -10.51 1.02 6.59
CA ASP A 75 -9.54 2.12 6.70
C ASP A 75 -10.13 3.39 7.37
N PRO A 76 -11.32 3.91 6.97
CA PRO A 76 -11.96 5.04 7.63
C PRO A 76 -12.42 4.71 9.05
N ALA A 77 -12.81 3.46 9.35
CA ALA A 77 -13.22 3.06 10.69
C ALA A 77 -12.04 3.12 11.66
N ILE A 78 -10.86 2.66 11.23
CA ILE A 78 -9.62 2.75 12.01
C ILE A 78 -9.19 4.22 12.13
N ALA A 79 -9.09 4.93 11.00
CA ALA A 79 -8.65 6.33 11.02
C ALA A 79 -9.59 7.23 11.84
N GLY A 80 -10.91 7.07 11.68
CA GLY A 80 -11.91 7.79 12.46
C GLY A 80 -11.88 7.45 13.95
N GLY A 81 -11.66 6.17 14.29
CA GLY A 81 -11.49 5.75 15.69
C GLY A 81 -10.24 6.36 16.35
N LEU A 82 -9.13 6.43 15.63
CA LEU A 82 -7.89 7.06 16.12
C LEU A 82 -8.07 8.57 16.32
N LEU A 83 -8.77 9.25 15.39
CA LEU A 83 -9.11 10.66 15.52
C LEU A 83 -10.05 10.92 16.69
N ALA A 84 -11.05 10.06 16.89
CA ALA A 84 -11.96 10.14 18.03
C ALA A 84 -11.24 9.94 19.38
N ALA A 85 -10.14 9.18 19.40
CA ALA A 85 -9.27 9.01 20.57
C ALA A 85 -8.31 10.20 20.81
N GLY A 86 -8.36 11.24 19.98
CA GLY A 86 -7.52 12.43 20.12
C GLY A 86 -6.10 12.28 19.59
N ILE A 87 -5.81 11.26 18.79
CA ILE A 87 -4.50 11.07 18.16
C ILE A 87 -4.32 12.10 17.04
N SER A 88 -3.16 12.75 17.00
CA SER A 88 -2.85 13.75 15.98
C SER A 88 -2.73 13.12 14.59
N PHE A 89 -3.08 13.89 13.56
CA PHE A 89 -3.05 13.43 12.17
C PHE A 89 -1.64 13.04 11.71
N GLU A 90 -0.62 13.77 12.17
CA GLU A 90 0.79 13.51 11.87
C GLU A 90 1.24 12.17 12.47
N THR A 91 0.78 11.87 13.70
CA THR A 91 1.09 10.60 14.38
C THR A 91 0.44 9.42 13.65
N MET A 92 -0.78 9.59 13.15
CA MET A 92 -1.44 8.58 12.32
C MET A 92 -0.69 8.33 11.01
N LEU A 93 -0.32 9.40 10.30
CA LEU A 93 0.44 9.30 9.06
C LEU A 93 1.80 8.61 9.27
N GLY A 94 2.50 8.93 10.35
CA GLY A 94 3.74 8.24 10.73
C GLY A 94 3.53 6.76 11.01
N GLY A 95 2.46 6.41 11.72
CA GLY A 95 2.08 5.01 11.99
C GLY A 95 1.75 4.23 10.71
N PHE A 96 0.98 4.81 9.80
CA PHE A 96 0.68 4.20 8.50
C PHE A 96 1.92 4.08 7.62
N ALA A 97 2.79 5.09 7.59
CA ALA A 97 4.06 5.01 6.88
C ALA A 97 4.91 3.83 7.36
N LEU A 98 5.02 3.66 8.69
CA LEU A 98 5.72 2.52 9.28
C LEU A 98 5.10 1.18 8.88
N ALA A 99 3.77 1.06 8.92
CA ALA A 99 3.07 -0.15 8.51
C ALA A 99 3.37 -0.51 7.04
N PHE A 100 3.37 0.48 6.13
CA PHE A 100 3.75 0.27 4.72
C PHE A 100 5.21 -0.13 4.55
N VAL A 101 6.14 0.42 5.35
CA VAL A 101 7.54 0.00 5.35
C VAL A 101 7.68 -1.45 5.82
N LEU A 102 6.99 -1.85 6.89
CA LEU A 102 7.01 -3.23 7.38
C LEU A 102 6.43 -4.20 6.35
N ALA A 103 5.35 -3.82 5.67
CA ALA A 103 4.78 -4.59 4.56
C ALA A 103 5.78 -4.74 3.40
N ALA A 104 6.48 -3.67 3.03
CA ALA A 104 7.54 -3.70 2.01
C ALA A 104 8.70 -4.63 2.40
N LEU A 105 9.12 -4.60 3.66
CA LEU A 105 10.15 -5.48 4.21
C LEU A 105 9.70 -6.95 4.25
N GLY A 106 8.45 -7.22 4.60
CA GLY A 106 7.86 -8.56 4.55
C GLY A 106 7.81 -9.10 3.13
N ALA A 107 7.26 -8.31 2.20
CA ALA A 107 7.16 -8.69 0.79
C ALA A 107 8.53 -8.94 0.14
N SER A 108 9.52 -8.09 0.43
CA SER A 108 10.89 -8.24 -0.08
C SER A 108 11.64 -9.45 0.50
N ARG A 109 11.26 -9.93 1.69
CA ARG A 109 11.78 -11.18 2.28
C ARG A 109 11.10 -12.41 1.70
N ALA A 110 9.76 -12.41 1.63
CA ALA A 110 8.99 -13.54 1.10
C ALA A 110 9.40 -13.89 -0.33
N THR A 111 9.58 -12.87 -1.16
CA THR A 111 10.03 -13.03 -2.56
C THR A 111 11.52 -13.36 -2.74
N ARG A 112 12.34 -13.26 -1.70
CA ARG A 112 13.73 -13.81 -1.72
C ARG A 112 13.76 -15.27 -1.26
N ALA A 113 12.74 -15.71 -0.53
CA ALA A 113 12.62 -17.07 0.00
C ALA A 113 11.98 -18.06 -1.00
N SER A 114 11.33 -17.56 -2.05
CA SER A 114 10.84 -18.37 -3.17
C SER A 114 11.92 -18.44 -4.27
N PRO A 115 12.64 -19.57 -4.44
CA PRO A 115 13.42 -19.79 -5.65
C PRO A 115 12.48 -19.98 -6.87
N PRO A 116 12.96 -19.69 -8.09
CA PRO A 116 12.22 -19.93 -9.33
C PRO A 116 11.90 -21.41 -9.54
#